data_AF-A0A7Y0S9W3-F1
#
_entry.id   AF-A0A7Y0S9W3-F1
#
_cell.length_a   1.000
_cell.length_b   1.000
_cell.length_c   1.000
_cell.angle_alpha   90.00
_cell.angle_beta   90.00
_cell.angle_gamma   90.00
#
_symmetry.space_group_name_H-M   'P 1'
#
loop_
_entity.id
_entity.type
_entity.pdbx_description
1 polymer ?
#
loop_
_entity_poly.entity_id
_entity_poly.type
_entity_poly.pdbx_seq_one_letter_code
_entity_poly.pdbx_strand_id
1 'polypeptide(L)'
;VVRYWSMQKVHYHFGVVRSHDSFYTGDEDAICQHWNKKGILGADMETSALFTVGRLRGLHVASILNNVVLYQQDVKEGVGQYVDEAKVMMQGEKSAAITALEALVAQR
;
A
#
# COMPACT_ATOMS: atom_id res chain seq x y z
N VAL A 1 -0.22 6.92 -13.53
CA VAL A 1 -0.85 6.06 -12.48
C VAL A 1 -2.37 6.03 -12.61
N VAL A 2 -3.09 7.13 -12.38
CA VAL A 2 -4.58 7.17 -12.38
C VAL A 2 -5.20 6.62 -13.67
N ARG A 3 -4.60 6.93 -14.83
CA ARG A 3 -5.10 6.55 -16.15
C ARG A 3 -5.20 5.03 -16.38
N TYR A 4 -4.28 4.24 -15.83
CA TYR A 4 -4.33 2.78 -15.97
C TYR A 4 -5.47 2.18 -15.14
N TRP A 5 -5.58 2.59 -13.88
CA TRP A 5 -6.61 2.10 -12.98
C TRP A 5 -8.02 2.57 -13.36
N SER A 6 -8.19 3.73 -13.99
CA SER A 6 -9.50 4.16 -14.51
C SER A 6 -10.04 3.25 -15.63
N MET A 7 -9.17 2.44 -16.25
CA MET A 7 -9.54 1.50 -17.33
C MET A 7 -9.73 0.07 -16.82
N GLN A 8 -9.42 -0.20 -15.55
CA GLN A 8 -9.48 -1.53 -14.91
C GLN A 8 -10.54 -1.49 -13.80
N LYS A 9 -11.40 -2.51 -13.67
CA LYS A 9 -12.37 -2.64 -12.56
C LYS A 9 -11.67 -3.08 -11.26
N VAL A 10 -10.63 -2.39 -10.82
CA VAL A 10 -9.93 -2.68 -9.57
C VAL A 10 -10.18 -1.53 -8.60
N HIS A 11 -10.56 -1.85 -7.36
CA HIS A 11 -10.71 -0.86 -6.31
C HIS A 11 -9.33 -0.34 -5.90
N TYR A 12 -9.18 0.98 -5.91
CA TYR A 12 -7.96 1.65 -5.47
C TYR A 12 -8.33 2.90 -4.67
N HIS A 13 -7.40 3.32 -3.82
CA HIS A 13 -7.52 4.53 -3.03
C HIS A 13 -6.29 5.42 -3.26
N PHE A 14 -6.51 6.73 -3.31
CA PHE A 14 -5.44 7.73 -3.29
C PHE A 14 -5.51 8.50 -1.98
N GLY A 15 -4.39 8.61 -1.26
CA GLY A 15 -4.35 9.32 0.00
C GLY A 15 -3.01 9.16 0.71
N VAL A 16 -3.02 9.44 2.01
CA VAL A 16 -1.82 9.46 2.85
C VAL A 16 -1.59 8.08 3.46
N VAL A 17 -0.32 7.66 3.47
CA VAL A 17 0.16 6.45 4.15
C VAL A 17 1.12 6.83 5.27
N ARG A 18 1.23 5.98 6.29
CA ARG A 18 2.21 6.13 7.37
C ARG A 18 3.37 5.18 7.13
N SER A 19 4.57 5.71 6.94
CA SER A 19 5.78 4.88 7.03
C SER A 19 6.32 4.86 8.46
N HIS A 20 6.82 3.72 8.92
CA HIS A 20 7.37 3.55 10.26
C HIS A 20 8.45 2.46 10.33
N ASP A 21 9.22 2.42 11.41
CA ASP A 21 10.41 1.55 11.51
C ASP A 21 10.15 0.22 12.24
N SER A 22 9.00 0.05 12.89
CA SER A 22 8.63 -1.20 13.59
C SER A 22 7.11 -1.36 13.70
N PHE A 23 6.64 -2.59 13.53
CA PHE A 23 5.27 -3.02 13.83
C PHE A 23 5.11 -3.51 15.27
N TYR A 24 6.20 -3.83 15.97
CA TYR A 24 6.18 -4.52 17.25
C TYR A 24 6.45 -3.54 18.39
N THR A 25 5.53 -2.61 18.59
CA THR A 25 5.49 -1.77 19.79
C THR A 25 4.38 -2.26 20.71
N GLY A 26 4.54 -2.10 22.04
CA GLY A 26 3.48 -2.45 22.99
C GLY A 26 2.17 -1.68 22.78
N ASP A 27 2.21 -0.61 21.99
CA ASP A 27 1.13 0.33 21.76
C ASP A 27 0.59 0.30 20.30
N GLU A 28 0.88 -0.75 19.52
CA GLU A 28 0.53 -0.77 18.08
C GLU A 28 -0.97 -0.57 17.81
N ASP A 29 -1.84 -1.12 18.65
CA ASP A 29 -3.30 -0.93 18.53
C ASP A 29 -3.71 0.53 18.72
N ALA A 30 -3.11 1.22 19.71
CA ALA A 30 -3.39 2.62 19.98
C ALA A 30 -2.87 3.51 18.83
N ILE A 31 -1.70 3.17 18.29
CA ILE A 31 -1.11 3.83 17.11
C ILE A 31 -2.03 3.65 15.89
N CYS A 32 -2.46 2.42 15.61
CA CYS A 32 -3.38 2.11 14.51
C CYS A 32 -4.68 2.90 14.64
N GLN A 33 -5.31 2.92 15.82
CA GLN A 33 -6.54 3.68 16.07
C GLN A 33 -6.34 5.20 15.92
N HIS A 34 -5.21 5.73 16.38
CA HIS A 34 -4.89 7.15 16.26
C HIS A 34 -4.82 7.59 14.80
N TRP A 35 -4.11 6.84 13.96
CA TRP A 35 -3.92 7.18 12.56
C TRP A 35 -5.15 6.88 11.69
N ASN A 36 -5.91 5.84 12.04
CA ASN A 36 -7.20 5.55 11.41
C ASN A 36 -8.17 6.75 11.54
N LYS A 37 -8.29 7.34 12.75
CA LYS A 37 -9.11 8.54 12.99
C LYS A 37 -8.67 9.77 12.20
N LYS A 38 -7.43 9.78 11.68
CA LYS A 38 -6.87 10.85 10.84
C LYS A 38 -7.00 10.57 9.34
N GLY A 39 -7.62 9.45 8.94
CA GLY A 39 -7.82 9.10 7.53
C GLY A 39 -6.57 8.56 6.84
N ILE A 40 -5.58 8.04 7.58
CA ILE A 40 -4.47 7.30 6.99
C ILE A 40 -4.99 6.00 6.39
N LEU A 41 -4.64 5.75 5.12
CA LEU A 41 -5.18 4.62 4.36
C LEU A 41 -4.47 3.28 4.64
N GLY A 42 -3.20 3.35 5.00
CA GLY A 42 -2.36 2.17 5.22
C GLY A 42 -1.00 2.55 5.78
N ALA A 43 -0.22 1.54 6.14
CA ALA A 43 1.12 1.70 6.68
C ALA A 43 2.13 0.81 5.94
N ASP A 44 3.35 1.31 5.81
CA ASP A 44 4.49 0.60 5.24
C ASP A 44 5.79 1.02 5.96
N MET A 45 6.97 0.65 5.44
CA MET A 45 8.24 1.04 6.04
C MET A 45 9.11 1.92 5.11
N GLU A 46 8.74 2.10 3.84
CA GLU A 46 9.64 2.68 2.83
C GLU A 46 9.13 3.95 2.13
N THR A 47 7.81 4.14 1.98
CA THR A 47 7.25 5.20 1.12
C THR A 47 7.76 6.60 1.49
N SER A 48 7.77 6.95 2.77
CA SER A 48 8.22 8.28 3.22
C SER A 48 9.71 8.51 2.94
N ALA A 49 10.55 7.48 3.10
CA ALA A 49 11.99 7.56 2.84
C ALA A 49 12.25 7.74 1.33
N LEU A 50 11.59 6.93 0.49
CA LEU A 50 11.64 7.07 -0.96
C LEU A 50 11.22 8.47 -1.41
N PHE A 51 10.12 8.99 -0.88
CA PHE A 51 9.60 10.30 -1.27
C PHE A 51 10.50 11.44 -0.83
N THR A 52 11.01 11.37 0.40
CA THR A 52 11.88 12.40 0.97
C THR A 52 13.21 12.46 0.23
N VAL A 53 13.92 11.33 0.12
CA VAL A 53 15.23 11.28 -0.54
C VAL A 53 15.08 11.51 -2.05
N GLY A 54 14.09 10.90 -2.69
CA GLY A 54 13.84 11.07 -4.13
C GLY A 54 13.62 12.53 -4.49
N ARG A 55 12.78 13.24 -3.74
CA ARG A 55 12.56 14.68 -3.94
C ARG A 55 13.82 15.51 -3.71
N LEU A 56 14.59 15.24 -2.65
CA LEU A 56 15.88 15.91 -2.40
C LEU A 56 16.91 15.69 -3.51
N ARG A 57 16.78 14.58 -4.27
CA ARG A 57 17.65 14.25 -5.41
C ARG A 57 17.06 14.68 -6.76
N GLY A 58 15.92 15.40 -6.79
CA GLY A 58 15.30 15.84 -8.03
C GLY A 58 14.63 14.73 -8.84
N LEU A 59 14.27 13.61 -8.20
CA LEU A 59 13.61 12.47 -8.85
C LEU A 59 12.09 12.60 -8.79
N HIS A 60 11.43 12.17 -9.87
CA HIS A 60 9.99 11.90 -9.85
C HIS A 60 9.76 10.54 -9.18
N VAL A 61 9.00 10.53 -8.09
CA VAL A 61 8.76 9.35 -7.27
C VAL A 61 7.27 9.13 -7.05
N ALA A 62 6.89 7.86 -6.96
CA ALA A 62 5.54 7.40 -6.64
C ALA A 62 5.63 6.07 -5.89
N SER A 63 4.58 5.75 -5.13
CA SER A 63 4.45 4.49 -4.39
C SER A 63 3.06 3.91 -4.68
N ILE A 64 3.01 2.61 -4.97
CA ILE A 64 1.79 1.84 -5.22
C ILE A 64 1.84 0.66 -4.26
N LEU A 65 0.95 0.64 -3.27
CA LEU A 65 0.94 -0.38 -2.23
C LEU A 65 -0.18 -1.40 -2.50
N ASN A 66 0.14 -2.69 -2.38
CA ASN A 66 -0.84 -3.76 -2.33
C ASN A 66 -1.21 -4.02 -0.86
N ASN A 67 -2.50 -3.98 -0.53
CA ASN A 67 -2.93 -4.23 0.85
C ASN A 67 -2.87 -5.74 1.14
N VAL A 68 -2.02 -6.13 2.08
CA VAL A 68 -1.77 -7.54 2.44
C VAL A 68 -2.21 -7.91 3.85
N VAL A 69 -2.70 -6.94 4.63
CA VAL A 69 -3.26 -7.15 5.97
C VAL A 69 -4.50 -6.26 6.10
N LEU A 70 -5.64 -6.80 6.55
CA LEU A 70 -6.83 -5.99 6.80
C LEU A 70 -6.72 -5.28 8.15
N TYR A 71 -7.34 -4.09 8.24
CA TYR A 71 -7.44 -3.36 9.50
C TYR A 71 -8.17 -4.20 10.56
N GLN A 72 -7.58 -4.34 11.75
CA GLN A 72 -8.10 -5.12 12.89
C GLN A 72 -8.27 -6.63 12.65
N GLN A 73 -7.73 -7.19 11.56
CA GLN A 73 -7.77 -8.65 11.36
C GLN A 73 -6.76 -9.33 12.29
N ASP A 74 -7.24 -10.35 13.03
CA ASP A 74 -6.36 -11.24 13.79
C ASP A 74 -5.66 -12.19 12.81
N VAL A 75 -4.33 -12.25 12.87
CA VAL A 75 -3.47 -12.97 11.92
C VAL A 75 -3.62 -14.51 12.05
N LYS A 76 -4.45 -14.99 12.97
CA LYS A 76 -4.58 -16.41 13.34
C LYS A 76 -5.76 -17.18 12.75
N GLU A 77 -6.63 -16.56 11.94
CA GLU A 77 -7.83 -17.24 11.43
C GLU A 77 -7.68 -17.84 10.01
N GLY A 78 -7.91 -19.16 9.89
CA GLY A 78 -8.58 -19.79 8.74
C GLY A 78 -7.76 -20.25 7.52
N VAL A 79 -7.34 -21.53 7.48
CA VAL A 79 -6.66 -22.18 6.33
C VAL A 79 -7.45 -22.09 5.01
N GLY A 80 -8.78 -22.01 5.05
CA GLY A 80 -9.64 -21.86 3.87
C GLY A 80 -9.71 -20.44 3.31
N GLN A 81 -9.68 -19.42 4.17
CA GLN A 81 -9.59 -18.01 3.77
C GLN A 81 -8.21 -17.69 3.20
N TYR A 82 -7.17 -18.32 3.75
CA TYR A 82 -5.78 -18.14 3.33
C TYR A 82 -5.51 -18.38 1.83
N VAL A 83 -6.16 -19.38 1.21
CA VAL A 83 -5.93 -19.72 -0.21
C VAL A 83 -6.52 -18.65 -1.14
N ASP A 84 -7.70 -18.12 -0.82
CA ASP A 84 -8.32 -17.07 -1.63
C ASP A 84 -7.69 -15.71 -1.35
N GLU A 85 -7.28 -15.43 -0.11
CA GLU A 85 -6.47 -14.27 0.25
C GLU A 85 -5.14 -14.26 -0.52
N ALA A 86 -4.45 -15.40 -0.61
CA ALA A 86 -3.21 -15.50 -1.38
C ALA A 86 -3.42 -15.17 -2.87
N LYS A 87 -4.50 -15.66 -3.49
CA LYS A 87 -4.82 -15.33 -4.89
C LYS A 87 -5.14 -13.85 -5.07
N VAL A 88 -5.92 -13.26 -4.15
CA VAL A 88 -6.26 -11.83 -4.19
C VAL A 88 -5.00 -10.97 -4.02
N MET A 89 -4.14 -11.32 -3.07
CA MET A 89 -2.85 -10.64 -2.86
C MET A 89 -1.96 -10.72 -4.10
N MET A 90 -1.79 -11.91 -4.69
CA MET A 90 -1.00 -12.08 -5.91
C MET A 90 -1.56 -11.28 -7.09
N GLN A 91 -2.89 -11.24 -7.24
CA GLN A 91 -3.53 -10.44 -8.27
C GLN A 91 -3.32 -8.94 -8.04
N GLY A 92 -3.41 -8.49 -6.78
CA GLY A 92 -3.14 -7.11 -6.39
C GLY A 92 -1.69 -6.69 -6.66
N GLU A 93 -0.72 -7.56 -6.34
CA GLU A 93 0.70 -7.35 -6.63
C GLU A 93 0.94 -7.22 -8.15
N LYS A 94 0.40 -8.15 -8.94
CA LYS A 94 0.49 -8.11 -10.40
C LYS A 94 -0.09 -6.80 -10.95
N SER A 95 -1.25 -6.37 -10.46
CA SER A 95 -1.89 -5.13 -10.89
C SER A 95 -1.07 -3.89 -10.49
N ALA A 96 -0.46 -3.88 -9.30
CA ALA A 96 0.44 -2.81 -8.87
C ALA A 96 1.70 -2.73 -9.76
N ALA A 97 2.32 -3.86 -10.07
CA ALA A 97 3.49 -3.94 -10.94
C ALA A 97 3.20 -3.45 -12.37
N ILE A 98 2.09 -3.89 -12.97
CA ILE A 98 1.69 -3.44 -14.31
C ILE A 98 1.41 -1.93 -14.29
N THR A 99 0.74 -1.43 -13.25
CA THR A 99 0.49 0.02 -13.12
C THR A 99 1.80 0.81 -13.08
N ALA A 100 2.80 0.33 -12.35
CA ALA A 100 4.11 0.97 -12.28
C ALA A 100 4.77 1.02 -13.67
N LEU A 101 4.78 -0.11 -14.39
CA LEU A 101 5.33 -0.19 -15.75
C LEU A 101 4.62 0.78 -16.72
N GLU A 102 3.29 0.76 -16.74
CA GLU A 102 2.48 1.66 -17.57
C GLU A 102 2.71 3.12 -17.21
N ALA A 103 2.84 3.45 -15.93
CA ALA A 103 3.12 4.81 -15.49
C ALA A 103 4.51 5.28 -15.93
N LEU A 104 5.53 4.42 -15.91
CA LEU A 104 6.88 4.73 -16.38
C LEU A 104 6.93 4.92 -17.90
N VAL A 105 6.25 4.06 -18.67
CA VAL A 105 6.21 4.16 -20.14
C VAL A 105 5.41 5.38 -20.60
N ALA A 106 4.38 5.79 -19.86
CA ALA A 106 3.56 6.95 -20.17
C ALA A 106 4.22 8.30 -19.85
N GLN A 107 5.36 8.34 -19.16
CA GLN A 107 6.10 9.58 -18.83
C GLN A 107 6.95 10.13 -20.00
N ARG A 108 6.50 9.94 -21.25
CA ARG A 108 7.13 10.56 -22.41
C ARG A 108 6.83 12.06 -22.49
#